data_AF-A0A1Z9YHE2-F1
#
_entry.id   AF-A0A1Z9YHE2-F1
#
_cell.length_a   1.000
_cell.length_b   1.000
_cell.length_c   1.000
_cell.angle_alpha   90.00
_cell.angle_beta   90.00
_cell.angle_gamma   90.00
#
_symmetry.space_group_name_H-M   'P 1'
#
loop_
_entity.id
_entity.type
_entity.pdbx_description
1 polymer ?
#
loop_
_entity_poly.entity_id
_entity_poly.type
_entity_poly.pdbx_seq_one_letter_code
_entity_poly.pdbx_strand_id
1 'polypeptide(L)'
;MMKYMASGLVPALFGLMSLPVMAEEASWSCRNSDFEISCADGACASSEAFTPMSVHVSPSEFSLCAYTVCNEGPTTQYAVLGDLMIFGSDRLVSNYVGAEEGQFETAVVTLDTVSGAATIHWAGPFQTPGVCEL
;
A
#
# COMPACT_ATOMS: atom_id res chain seq x y z
N MET A 1 -62.77 48.76 -18.56
CA MET A 1 -62.09 48.94 -17.26
C MET A 1 -61.10 47.81 -17.09
N MET A 2 -59.83 48.18 -16.90
CA MET A 2 -58.70 47.31 -16.50
C MET A 2 -59.02 46.46 -15.28
N LYS A 3 -58.38 45.28 -15.13
CA LYS A 3 -57.38 45.01 -14.07
C LYS A 3 -56.85 43.56 -14.06
N TYR A 4 -55.52 43.45 -14.20
CA TYR A 4 -54.49 42.54 -13.63
C TYR A 4 -54.71 41.01 -13.61
N MET A 5 -53.89 40.17 -14.27
CA MET A 5 -52.44 39.85 -14.16
C MET A 5 -52.05 38.89 -13.01
N ALA A 6 -51.17 37.96 -13.41
CA ALA A 6 -50.17 37.17 -12.67
C ALA A 6 -50.64 35.90 -11.95
N SER A 7 -50.07 34.76 -12.34
CA SER A 7 -48.92 34.19 -11.62
C SER A 7 -48.41 32.94 -12.36
N GLY A 8 -47.29 33.08 -13.07
CA GLY A 8 -46.60 31.96 -13.70
C GLY A 8 -45.65 31.30 -12.69
N LEU A 9 -45.87 30.01 -12.44
CA LEU A 9 -45.02 29.19 -11.59
C LEU A 9 -43.64 29.03 -12.25
N VAL A 10 -42.60 29.53 -11.60
CA VAL A 10 -41.20 29.27 -11.98
C VAL A 10 -40.80 27.92 -11.36
N PRO A 11 -40.47 26.88 -12.15
CA PRO A 11 -39.91 25.65 -11.58
C PRO A 11 -38.47 25.95 -11.16
N ALA A 12 -38.20 25.88 -9.86
CA ALA A 12 -36.85 25.91 -9.34
C ALA A 12 -36.13 24.62 -9.79
N LEU A 13 -35.21 24.75 -10.76
CA LEU A 13 -34.23 23.71 -11.07
C LEU A 13 -33.31 23.55 -9.84
N PHE A 14 -33.61 22.57 -8.99
CA PHE A 14 -32.66 22.07 -7.98
C PHE A 14 -31.59 21.26 -8.71
N GLY A 15 -30.48 21.91 -9.05
CA GLY A 15 -29.29 21.23 -9.56
C GLY A 15 -28.71 20.33 -8.47
N LEU A 16 -28.77 19.02 -8.69
CA LEU A 16 -28.03 18.03 -7.90
C LEU A 16 -26.53 18.26 -8.11
N MET A 17 -25.90 19.00 -7.18
CA MET A 17 -24.44 19.03 -7.07
C MET A 17 -23.98 17.64 -6.62
N SER A 18 -23.48 16.85 -7.56
CA SER A 18 -22.79 15.61 -7.25
C SER A 18 -21.46 15.98 -6.60
N LEU A 19 -21.36 15.80 -5.28
CA LEU A 19 -20.09 15.90 -4.57
C LEU A 19 -19.18 14.76 -5.07
N PRO A 20 -17.91 15.03 -5.41
CA PRO A 20 -16.97 13.98 -5.74
C PRO A 20 -16.78 13.11 -4.49
N VAL A 21 -17.14 11.83 -4.59
CA VAL A 21 -16.68 10.81 -3.64
C VAL A 21 -15.18 10.70 -3.84
N MET A 22 -14.41 11.23 -2.89
CA MET A 22 -13.00 10.90 -2.76
C MET A 22 -12.95 9.42 -2.41
N ALA A 23 -12.59 8.58 -3.39
CA ALA A 23 -12.27 7.19 -3.10
C ALA A 23 -11.03 7.20 -2.19
N GLU A 24 -11.17 6.65 -0.98
CA GLU A 24 -9.99 6.34 -0.16
C GLU A 24 -9.10 5.38 -0.95
N GLU A 25 -7.83 5.73 -1.07
CA GLU A 25 -6.84 4.78 -1.57
C GLU A 25 -6.73 3.62 -0.58
N ALA A 26 -6.93 2.39 -1.06
CA ALA A 26 -6.85 1.21 -0.22
C ALA A 26 -5.43 1.09 0.38
N SER A 27 -5.34 1.17 1.71
CA SER A 27 -4.12 0.88 2.45
C SER A 27 -4.16 -0.54 3.00
N TRP A 28 -3.01 -1.18 3.13
CA TRP A 28 -2.90 -2.53 3.69
C TRP A 28 -1.78 -2.58 4.71
N SER A 29 -2.02 -3.30 5.80
CA SER A 29 -1.03 -3.60 6.83
C SER A 29 -0.74 -5.09 6.86
N CYS A 30 0.51 -5.45 6.58
CA CYS A 30 1.00 -6.82 6.50
C CYS A 30 1.99 -7.15 7.61
N ARG A 31 1.98 -8.41 8.05
CA ARG A 31 2.97 -8.95 9.01
C ARG A 31 3.41 -10.35 8.62
N ASN A 32 4.68 -10.69 8.83
CA ASN A 32 5.11 -12.08 8.84
C ASN A 32 4.99 -12.65 10.26
N SER A 33 4.28 -13.77 10.39
CA SER A 33 4.01 -14.40 11.70
C SER A 33 4.82 -15.66 11.94
N ASP A 34 5.14 -16.42 10.89
CA ASP A 34 5.47 -17.84 11.05
C ASP A 34 6.77 -18.29 10.41
N PHE A 35 7.20 -17.72 9.27
CA PHE A 35 8.45 -18.13 8.62
C PHE A 35 9.02 -17.09 7.64
N GLU A 36 10.29 -17.24 7.33
CA GLU A 36 11.05 -16.45 6.35
C GLU A 36 11.74 -17.41 5.38
N ILE A 37 11.78 -17.08 4.09
CA ILE A 37 12.49 -17.83 3.06
C ILE A 37 13.80 -17.10 2.78
N SER A 38 14.93 -17.82 2.87
CA SER A 38 16.23 -17.32 2.44
C SER A 38 16.62 -17.99 1.12
N CYS A 39 16.91 -17.17 0.12
CA CYS A 39 17.35 -17.60 -1.20
C CYS A 39 18.81 -17.19 -1.42
N ALA A 40 19.71 -18.18 -1.47
CA ALA A 40 21.13 -18.01 -1.73
C ALA A 40 21.64 -19.16 -2.63
N ASP A 41 22.67 -18.90 -3.43
CA ASP A 41 23.31 -19.90 -4.30
C ASP A 41 22.35 -20.70 -5.21
N GLY A 42 21.26 -20.04 -5.65
CA GLY A 42 20.26 -20.65 -6.54
C GLY A 42 19.28 -21.60 -5.86
N ALA A 43 19.27 -21.67 -4.52
CA ALA A 43 18.32 -22.45 -3.74
C ALA A 43 17.58 -21.55 -2.73
N CYS A 44 16.34 -21.90 -2.41
CA CYS A 44 15.57 -21.26 -1.36
C CYS A 44 15.24 -22.28 -0.26
N ALA A 45 15.44 -21.90 0.99
CA ALA A 45 15.15 -22.73 2.15
C ALA A 45 14.39 -21.91 3.21
N SER A 46 13.61 -22.61 4.04
CA SER A 46 13.06 -21.99 5.25
C SER A 46 14.20 -21.61 6.18
N SER A 47 14.15 -20.38 6.71
CA SER A 47 15.05 -19.95 7.78
C SER A 47 14.54 -20.46 9.14
N GLU A 48 15.44 -20.91 10.02
CA GLU A 48 15.10 -21.35 11.38
C GLU A 48 14.74 -20.18 12.31
N ALA A 49 15.10 -18.95 11.92
CA ALA A 49 14.71 -17.72 12.58
C ALA A 49 14.13 -16.75 11.54
N PHE A 50 13.05 -16.06 11.87
CA PHE A 50 12.48 -15.02 11.02
C PHE A 50 12.68 -13.64 11.63
N THR A 51 12.85 -12.64 10.77
CA THR A 51 12.87 -11.25 11.18
C THR A 51 11.43 -10.76 11.33
N PRO A 52 10.95 -10.41 12.54
CA PRO A 52 9.61 -9.85 12.68
C PRO A 52 9.52 -8.54 11.90
N MET A 53 8.55 -8.48 11.00
CA MET A 53 8.37 -7.42 10.04
C MET A 53 6.92 -6.93 10.04
N SER A 54 6.78 -5.61 9.94
CA SER A 54 5.50 -4.93 9.74
C SER A 54 5.62 -4.11 8.48
N VAL A 55 4.69 -4.28 7.56
CA VAL A 55 4.66 -3.54 6.29
C VAL A 55 3.34 -2.80 6.19
N HIS A 56 3.39 -1.54 5.77
CA HIS A 56 2.22 -0.77 5.40
C HIS A 56 2.39 -0.28 3.97
N VAL A 57 1.38 -0.51 3.12
CA VAL A 57 1.42 -0.13 1.71
C VAL A 57 0.11 0.48 1.28
N SER A 58 0.20 1.50 0.45
CA SER A 58 -0.89 2.10 -0.31
C SER A 58 -0.39 2.45 -1.72
N PRO A 59 -1.25 2.87 -2.66
CA PRO A 59 -0.83 3.39 -3.95
C PRO A 59 0.17 4.56 -3.87
N SER A 60 0.22 5.27 -2.74
CA SER A 60 1.07 6.45 -2.54
C SER A 60 2.19 6.27 -1.50
N GLU A 61 2.03 5.40 -0.51
CA GLU A 61 2.95 5.24 0.62
C GLU A 61 3.43 3.80 0.79
N PHE A 62 4.68 3.65 1.24
CA PHE A 62 5.31 2.38 1.56
C PHE A 62 6.16 2.52 2.82
N SER A 63 5.86 1.72 3.84
CA SER A 63 6.67 1.61 5.07
C SER A 63 6.93 0.14 5.36
N LEU A 64 8.18 -0.21 5.60
CA LEU A 64 8.60 -1.55 6.01
C LEU A 64 9.47 -1.43 7.25
N CYS A 65 9.01 -1.99 8.35
CA CYS A 65 9.72 -2.03 9.61
C CYS A 65 10.17 -3.44 9.93
N ALA A 66 11.47 -3.64 10.10
CA ALA A 66 12.08 -4.85 10.61
C ALA A 66 12.70 -4.55 11.98
N TYR A 67 12.27 -5.28 13.01
CA TYR A 67 12.57 -4.95 14.40
C TYR A 67 12.17 -3.49 14.75
N THR A 68 13.14 -2.63 15.07
CA THR A 68 12.94 -1.21 15.39
C THR A 68 13.32 -0.28 14.25
N VAL A 69 13.82 -0.81 13.13
CA VAL A 69 14.26 -0.03 11.98
C VAL A 69 13.16 -0.04 10.92
N CYS A 70 12.83 1.13 10.40
CA CYS A 70 11.86 1.31 9.34
C CYS A 70 12.51 1.93 8.11
N ASN A 71 12.09 1.44 6.95
CA ASN A 71 12.42 1.93 5.63
C ASN A 71 11.13 2.48 5.03
N GLU A 72 11.09 3.80 4.84
CA GLU A 72 9.86 4.51 4.51
C GLU A 72 10.05 5.39 3.27
N GLY A 73 9.02 5.49 2.45
CA GLY A 73 9.06 6.29 1.24
C GLY A 73 7.76 6.18 0.44
N PRO A 74 7.73 6.78 -0.76
CA PRO A 74 6.58 6.67 -1.64
C PRO A 74 6.50 5.29 -2.29
N THR A 75 5.29 4.85 -2.61
CA THR A 75 5.08 3.78 -3.59
C THR A 75 5.40 4.33 -4.97
N THR A 76 6.41 3.75 -5.62
CA THR A 76 6.89 4.17 -6.96
C THR A 76 6.28 3.35 -8.08
N GLN A 77 5.80 2.16 -7.76
CA GLN A 77 5.18 1.21 -8.67
C GLN A 77 3.94 0.64 -8.00
N TYR A 78 2.79 0.80 -8.65
CA TYR A 78 1.53 0.24 -8.19
C TYR A 78 0.81 -0.41 -9.37
N ALA A 79 0.36 -1.65 -9.18
CA ALA A 79 -0.39 -2.38 -10.19
C ALA A 79 -1.51 -3.20 -9.56
N VAL A 80 -2.63 -3.31 -10.28
CA VAL A 80 -3.77 -4.15 -9.93
C VAL A 80 -4.00 -5.14 -11.06
N LEU A 81 -4.03 -6.43 -10.74
CA LEU A 81 -4.27 -7.53 -11.67
C LEU A 81 -5.39 -8.41 -11.13
N GLY A 82 -6.64 -7.99 -11.32
CA GLY A 82 -7.79 -8.64 -10.69
C GLY A 82 -7.70 -8.50 -9.17
N ASP A 83 -7.69 -9.62 -8.47
CA ASP A 83 -7.61 -9.67 -7.00
C ASP A 83 -6.17 -9.54 -6.47
N LEU A 84 -5.17 -9.48 -7.37
CA LEU A 84 -3.78 -9.25 -7.01
C LEU A 84 -3.42 -7.77 -7.05
N MET A 85 -2.73 -7.30 -6.01
CA MET A 85 -2.14 -5.97 -5.93
C MET A 85 -0.62 -6.08 -5.81
N ILE A 86 0.10 -5.18 -6.46
CA ILE A 86 1.56 -5.06 -6.38
C ILE A 86 1.91 -3.65 -5.96
N PHE A 87 2.69 -3.52 -4.89
CA PHE A 87 3.25 -2.26 -4.38
C PHE A 87 4.76 -2.37 -4.42
N GLY A 88 5.45 -1.41 -5.04
CA GLY A 88 6.89 -1.38 -5.14
C GLY A 88 7.46 0.00 -4.86
N SER A 89 8.56 0.06 -4.14
CA SER A 89 9.32 1.28 -3.90
C SER A 89 10.80 1.04 -4.16
N ASP A 90 11.44 1.96 -4.86
CA ASP A 90 12.90 2.10 -4.97
C ASP A 90 13.42 3.39 -4.28
N ARG A 91 12.60 3.96 -3.39
CA ARG A 91 12.83 5.24 -2.69
C ARG A 91 12.64 5.13 -1.18
N LEU A 92 12.84 3.95 -0.61
CA LEU A 92 12.73 3.78 0.83
C LEU A 92 13.98 4.32 1.52
N VAL A 93 13.78 5.12 2.57
CA VAL A 93 14.85 5.68 3.39
C VAL A 93 14.82 5.04 4.77
N SER A 94 15.96 4.53 5.21
CA SER A 94 16.10 3.93 6.53
C SER A 94 16.14 4.97 7.63
N ASN A 95 15.44 4.73 8.73
CA ASN A 95 15.57 5.50 9.96
C ASN A 95 16.71 4.99 10.88
N TYR A 96 17.48 3.98 10.44
CA TYR A 96 18.59 3.44 11.21
C TYR A 96 19.68 4.49 11.48
N VAL A 97 20.12 4.59 12.73
CA VAL A 97 21.22 5.49 13.12
C VAL A 97 22.53 4.95 12.55
N GLY A 98 22.98 5.56 11.45
CA GLY A 98 24.15 5.11 10.68
C GLY A 98 23.83 4.71 9.25
N ALA A 99 22.57 4.83 8.81
CA ALA A 99 22.23 4.75 7.40
C ALA A 99 22.97 5.84 6.62
N GLU A 100 23.51 5.47 5.45
CA GLU A 100 24.19 6.43 4.58
C GLU A 100 23.18 7.39 3.96
N GLU A 101 23.46 8.68 4.04
CA GLU A 101 22.59 9.71 3.46
C GLU A 101 22.52 9.54 1.93
N GLY A 102 21.31 9.56 1.39
CA GLY A 102 21.05 9.40 -0.04
C GLY A 102 21.07 7.97 -0.56
N GLN A 103 21.26 6.96 0.32
CA GLN A 103 20.96 5.58 -0.04
C GLN A 103 19.45 5.32 0.02
N PHE A 104 18.95 4.70 -1.04
CA PHE A 104 17.57 4.21 -1.11
C PHE A 104 17.56 2.70 -1.15
N GLU A 105 16.61 2.12 -0.44
CA GLU A 105 16.35 0.69 -0.48
C GLU A 105 15.17 0.39 -1.40
N THR A 106 15.11 -0.86 -1.85
CA THR A 106 14.05 -1.36 -2.72
C THR A 106 13.25 -2.45 -2.00
N ALA A 107 11.93 -2.35 -2.08
CA ALA A 107 11.03 -3.40 -1.63
C ALA A 107 9.81 -3.53 -2.54
N VAL A 108 9.23 -4.73 -2.56
CA VAL A 108 8.00 -5.08 -3.28
C VAL A 108 7.10 -5.93 -2.39
N VAL A 109 5.81 -5.60 -2.36
CA VAL A 109 4.75 -6.43 -1.79
C VAL A 109 3.83 -6.86 -2.93
N THR A 110 3.63 -8.17 -3.05
CA THR A 110 2.53 -8.72 -3.88
C THR A 110 1.49 -9.31 -2.94
N LEU A 111 0.24 -8.89 -3.08
CA LEU A 111 -0.88 -9.21 -2.20
C LEU A 111 -2.01 -9.85 -3.02
N ASP A 112 -2.56 -10.95 -2.52
CA ASP A 112 -3.88 -11.45 -2.90
C ASP A 112 -4.93 -10.89 -1.94
N THR A 113 -5.80 -10.02 -2.46
CA THR A 113 -6.81 -9.31 -1.66
C THR A 113 -7.97 -10.19 -1.21
N VAL A 114 -8.15 -11.38 -1.81
CA VAL A 114 -9.19 -12.34 -1.41
C VAL A 114 -8.75 -13.12 -0.18
N SER A 115 -7.50 -13.59 -0.17
CA SER A 115 -6.95 -14.39 0.94
C SER A 115 -6.24 -13.55 2.01
N GLY A 116 -5.84 -12.31 1.69
CA GLY A 116 -4.96 -11.50 2.51
C GLY A 116 -3.52 -12.00 2.51
N ALA A 117 -3.17 -13.02 1.74
CA ALA A 117 -1.81 -13.54 1.68
C ALA A 117 -0.92 -12.64 0.83
N ALA A 118 0.31 -12.40 1.29
CA ALA A 118 1.29 -11.60 0.57
C ALA A 118 2.68 -12.23 0.53
N THR A 119 3.46 -11.83 -0.47
CA THR A 119 4.91 -12.02 -0.51
C THR A 119 5.59 -10.67 -0.43
N ILE A 120 6.48 -10.51 0.55
CA ILE A 120 7.26 -9.31 0.76
C ILE A 120 8.70 -9.61 0.36
N HIS A 121 9.23 -8.82 -0.57
CA HIS A 121 10.62 -8.85 -0.98
C HIS A 121 11.27 -7.51 -0.61
N TRP A 122 12.33 -7.56 0.17
CA TRP A 122 13.09 -6.39 0.61
C TRP A 122 14.58 -6.70 0.39
N ALA A 123 15.32 -5.72 -0.17
CA ALA A 123 16.67 -5.90 -0.68
C ALA A 123 17.56 -6.82 0.19
N GLY A 124 17.98 -7.96 -0.38
CA GLY A 124 18.70 -9.01 0.31
C GLY A 124 18.28 -10.41 -0.16
N PRO A 125 18.79 -11.50 0.46
CA PRO A 125 18.44 -12.87 0.10
C PRO A 125 17.05 -13.29 0.62
N PHE A 126 16.35 -12.43 1.35
CA PHE A 126 15.16 -12.82 2.10
C PHE A 126 13.86 -12.50 1.34
N GLN A 127 12.94 -13.43 1.42
CA GLN A 127 11.56 -13.30 0.95
C GLN A 127 10.67 -13.76 2.11
N THR A 128 9.75 -12.90 2.54
CA THR A 128 8.94 -13.20 3.71
C THR A 128 7.45 -13.23 3.31
N PRO A 129 6.79 -14.38 3.48
CA PRO A 129 5.33 -14.43 3.38
C PRO A 129 4.70 -13.62 4.50
N GLY A 130 3.62 -12.93 4.19
CA GLY A 130 2.87 -12.13 5.15
C GLY A 130 1.38 -12.35 5.05
N VAL A 131 0.68 -11.97 6.11
CA VAL A 131 -0.78 -11.82 6.12
C VAL A 131 -1.09 -10.34 6.22
N CYS A 132 -1.98 -9.84 5.36
CA CYS A 132 -2.35 -8.45 5.24
C CYS A 132 -3.83 -8.23 5.57
N GLU A 133 -4.09 -7.10 6.19
CA GLU A 133 -5.42 -6.61 6.53
C GLU A 133 -5.57 -5.18 5.99
N LEU A 134 -6.79 -4.81 5.59
CA LEU A 134 -7.13 -3.47 5.08
C LEU A 134 -7.17 -2.43 6.22
#